data_AF-A0A7X2D862-F1
#
_entry.id   AF-A0A7X2D862-F1
#
_cell.length_a   1.000
_cell.length_b   1.000
_cell.length_c   1.000
_cell.angle_alpha   90.00
_cell.angle_beta   90.00
_cell.angle_gamma   90.00
#
_symmetry.space_group_name_H-M   'P 1'
#
loop_
_entity.id
_entity.type
_entity.pdbx_description
1 polymer ?
#
loop_
_entity_poly.entity_id
_entity_poly.type
_entity_poly.pdbx_seq_one_letter_code
_entity_poly.pdbx_strand_id
1 'polypeptide(L)'
;KRCTGCGNCVEACPRNLISLQVLDGEVHYRVVCSSLDRGKKARLVCERSCIACKICVKVCPFDACEVKDSLAVIDQRNCQRCGVCAQRCPTQAIRETEY
;
A
#
# COMPACT_ATOMS: atom_id res chain seq x y z
N LYS A 1 -9.77 -2.66 -22.52
CA LYS A 1 -8.81 -1.56 -22.77
C LYS A 1 -9.56 -0.32 -23.26
N ARG A 2 -10.27 0.40 -22.37
CA ARG A 2 -10.99 1.66 -22.70
C ARG A 2 -10.63 2.84 -21.79
N CYS A 3 -9.81 2.59 -20.77
CA CYS A 3 -9.33 3.64 -19.89
C CYS A 3 -8.36 4.53 -20.68
N THR A 4 -8.58 5.83 -20.66
CA THR A 4 -7.69 6.84 -21.27
C THR A 4 -6.80 7.53 -20.23
N GLY A 5 -6.95 7.18 -18.95
CA GLY A 5 -6.22 7.84 -17.86
C GLY A 5 -6.72 9.26 -17.53
N CYS A 6 -7.92 9.66 -17.98
CA CYS A 6 -8.42 11.03 -17.83
C CYS A 6 -8.70 11.49 -16.39
N GLY A 7 -8.76 10.58 -15.41
CA GLY A 7 -8.97 10.95 -14.00
C GLY A 7 -10.41 11.21 -13.57
N ASN A 8 -11.38 11.35 -14.50
CA ASN A 8 -12.78 11.65 -14.16
C ASN A 8 -13.40 10.67 -13.14
N CYS A 9 -13.00 9.41 -13.16
CA CYS A 9 -13.47 8.42 -12.19
C CYS A 9 -12.96 8.66 -10.76
N VAL A 10 -11.76 9.24 -10.62
CA VAL A 10 -11.17 9.61 -9.33
C VAL A 10 -11.89 10.84 -8.79
N GLU A 11 -12.06 11.87 -9.62
CA GLU A 11 -12.72 13.13 -9.24
C GLU A 11 -14.20 12.92 -8.87
N ALA A 12 -14.92 12.10 -9.62
CA ALA A 12 -16.33 11.84 -9.38
C ALA A 12 -16.60 10.94 -8.17
N CYS A 13 -15.57 10.39 -7.50
CA CYS A 13 -15.76 9.44 -6.41
C CYS A 13 -15.94 10.17 -5.06
N PRO A 14 -17.17 10.29 -4.51
CA PRO A 14 -17.39 11.02 -3.25
C PRO A 14 -16.79 10.33 -2.03
N ARG A 15 -16.34 9.08 -2.18
CA ARG A 15 -15.77 8.25 -1.13
C ARG A 15 -14.26 8.05 -1.27
N ASN A 16 -13.62 8.66 -2.28
CA ASN A 16 -12.17 8.56 -2.53
C ASN A 16 -11.66 7.11 -2.61
N LEU A 17 -12.43 6.21 -3.23
CA LEU A 17 -12.11 4.78 -3.31
C LEU A 17 -11.21 4.42 -4.49
N ILE A 18 -11.11 5.31 -5.49
CA ILE A 18 -10.42 5.06 -6.75
C ILE A 18 -9.22 5.99 -6.81
N SER A 19 -8.09 5.47 -7.29
CA SER A 19 -6.88 6.26 -7.55
C SER A 19 -6.37 5.97 -8.95
N LEU A 20 -5.86 7.00 -9.62
CA LEU A 20 -5.17 6.83 -10.90
C LEU A 20 -3.82 6.17 -10.62
N GLN A 21 -3.52 5.10 -11.34
CA GLN A 21 -2.19 4.48 -11.31
C GLN A 21 -1.49 4.85 -12.61
N VAL A 22 -0.23 5.26 -12.50
CA VAL A 22 0.66 5.41 -13.66
C VAL A 22 1.12 4.00 -14.01
N LEU A 23 0.88 3.59 -15.25
CA LEU A 23 1.36 2.33 -15.79
C LEU A 23 2.78 2.57 -16.31
N ASP A 24 3.79 2.31 -15.48
CA ASP A 24 5.20 2.44 -15.87
C ASP A 24 5.82 1.09 -16.29
N GLY A 25 5.09 -0.01 -16.08
CA GLY A 25 5.53 -1.37 -16.39
C GLY A 25 6.58 -1.88 -15.41
N GLU A 26 6.73 -1.23 -14.26
CA GLU A 26 7.73 -1.57 -13.27
C GLU A 26 7.07 -2.25 -12.06
N VAL A 27 7.90 -2.92 -11.26
CA VAL A 27 7.42 -3.64 -10.07
C VAL A 27 7.11 -2.66 -8.95
N HIS A 28 5.88 -2.65 -8.46
CA HIS A 28 5.48 -1.84 -7.32
C HIS A 28 5.13 -2.69 -6.11
N TYR A 29 5.42 -2.14 -4.92
CA TYR A 29 4.98 -2.72 -3.65
C TYR A 29 3.90 -1.85 -3.02
N ARG A 30 2.73 -2.43 -2.76
CA ARG A 30 1.58 -1.73 -2.16
C ARG A 30 1.05 -2.49 -0.96
N VAL A 31 0.62 -1.73 0.05
CA VAL A 31 -0.21 -2.26 1.15
C VAL A 31 -1.63 -2.42 0.63
N VAL A 32 -2.12 -3.66 0.58
CA VAL A 32 -3.44 -4.00 0.01
C VAL A 32 -4.58 -3.74 1.00
N CYS A 33 -4.24 -3.61 2.29
CA CYS A 33 -5.20 -3.31 3.33
C CYS A 33 -5.66 -1.84 3.23
N SER A 34 -6.95 -1.59 3.45
CA SER A 34 -7.52 -0.23 3.56
C SER A 34 -8.16 0.05 4.92
N SER A 35 -8.06 -0.89 5.88
CA SER A 35 -8.61 -0.68 7.22
C SER A 35 -7.72 0.24 8.04
N LEU A 36 -8.35 1.11 8.83
CA LEU A 36 -7.70 1.98 9.82
C LEU A 36 -7.66 1.34 11.21
N ASP A 37 -8.19 0.12 11.35
CA ASP A 37 -8.05 -0.65 12.59
C ASP A 37 -6.60 -1.07 12.79
N ARG A 38 -6.17 -1.18 14.05
CA ARG A 38 -4.80 -1.53 14.42
C ARG A 38 -4.69 -2.76 15.31
N GLY A 39 -3.56 -3.45 15.22
CA GLY A 39 -3.23 -4.57 16.11
C GLY A 39 -4.28 -5.68 16.10
N LYS A 40 -4.72 -6.09 17.31
CA LYS A 40 -5.67 -7.20 17.48
C LYS A 40 -7.03 -6.95 16.82
N LYS A 41 -7.52 -5.70 16.81
CA LYS A 41 -8.82 -5.36 16.21
C LYS A 41 -8.83 -5.65 14.70
N ALA A 42 -7.79 -5.21 13.99
CA ALA A 42 -7.66 -5.46 12.56
C ALA A 42 -7.54 -6.97 12.26
N ARG A 43 -6.73 -7.68 13.06
CA ARG A 43 -6.47 -9.11 12.87
C ARG A 43 -7.66 -10.01 13.18
N LEU A 44 -8.56 -9.56 14.05
CA LEU A 44 -9.82 -10.27 14.34
C LEU A 44 -10.72 -10.33 13.09
N VAL A 45 -10.68 -9.29 12.25
CA VAL A 45 -11.51 -9.17 11.04
C VAL A 45 -10.81 -9.76 9.82
N CYS A 46 -9.51 -9.52 9.67
CA CYS A 46 -8.73 -9.99 8.53
C CYS A 46 -7.31 -10.39 8.96
N GLU A 47 -6.95 -11.64 8.74
CA GLU A 47 -5.63 -12.19 9.09
C GLU A 47 -4.47 -11.52 8.35
N ARG A 48 -4.75 -10.98 7.16
CA ARG A 48 -3.80 -10.28 6.28
C ARG A 48 -3.87 -8.76 6.41
N SER A 49 -4.52 -8.24 7.44
CA SER A 49 -4.63 -6.79 7.67
C SER A 49 -3.28 -6.16 7.99
N CYS A 50 -3.11 -4.89 7.60
CA CYS A 50 -2.04 -4.10 8.19
C CYS A 50 -2.37 -3.84 9.66
N ILE A 51 -1.41 -4.06 10.55
CA ILE A 51 -1.59 -3.89 11.99
C ILE A 51 -0.85 -2.66 12.55
N ALA A 52 -0.40 -1.76 11.67
CA ALA A 52 0.36 -0.56 12.04
C ALA A 52 1.67 -0.83 12.82
N CYS A 53 2.30 -2.00 12.65
CA CYS A 53 3.46 -2.40 13.46
C CYS A 53 4.77 -1.64 13.16
N LYS A 54 4.80 -0.83 12.09
CA LYS A 54 5.97 -0.04 11.64
C LYS A 54 7.22 -0.85 11.28
N ILE A 55 7.13 -2.18 11.13
CA ILE A 55 8.27 -3.00 10.69
C ILE A 55 8.74 -2.57 9.30
N CYS A 56 7.82 -2.37 8.35
CA CYS A 56 8.14 -1.91 7.00
C CYS A 56 8.92 -0.58 6.99
N VAL A 57 8.58 0.35 7.89
CA VAL A 57 9.29 1.63 8.07
C VAL A 57 10.72 1.38 8.54
N LYS A 58 10.89 0.54 9.56
CA LYS A 58 12.21 0.26 10.15
C LYS A 58 13.17 -0.48 9.22
N VAL A 59 12.64 -1.34 8.34
CA VAL A 59 13.48 -2.18 7.46
C VAL A 59 13.74 -1.54 6.10
N CYS A 60 13.05 -0.43 5.76
CA CYS A 60 13.26 0.25 4.49
C CYS A 60 14.54 1.10 4.57
N PRO A 61 15.59 0.81 3.79
CA PRO A 61 16.82 1.60 3.84
C PRO A 61 16.72 2.92 3.05
N PHE A 62 15.58 3.17 2.39
CA PHE A 62 15.34 4.34 1.53
C PHE A 62 14.25 5.26 2.07
N ASP A 63 13.79 5.04 3.32
CA ASP A 63 12.73 5.82 3.96
C ASP A 63 11.44 5.96 3.12
N ALA A 64 11.14 4.96 2.28
CA ALA A 64 9.98 4.96 1.39
C ALA A 64 8.67 4.49 2.06
N CYS A 65 8.72 4.04 3.31
CA CYS A 65 7.56 3.51 4.03
C CYS A 65 7.17 4.45 5.17
N GLU A 66 5.89 4.82 5.24
CA GLU A 66 5.31 5.60 6.33
C GLU A 66 4.08 4.89 6.90
N VAL A 67 3.64 5.23 8.12
CA VAL A 67 2.34 4.77 8.64
C VAL A 67 1.47 5.99 8.94
N LYS A 68 0.38 6.15 8.20
CA LYS A 68 -0.64 7.19 8.37
C LYS A 68 -1.95 6.55 8.79
N ASP A 69 -2.62 7.11 9.80
CA ASP A 69 -3.93 6.64 10.27
C ASP A 69 -4.00 5.13 10.56
N SER A 70 -2.93 4.59 11.13
CA SER A 70 -2.76 3.15 11.40
C SER A 70 -2.61 2.24 10.18
N LEU A 71 -2.44 2.81 8.99
CA LEU A 71 -2.16 2.08 7.76
C LEU A 71 -0.77 2.42 7.21
N ALA A 72 -0.03 1.39 6.81
CA ALA A 72 1.24 1.61 6.13
C ALA A 72 1.01 2.10 4.70
N VAL A 73 1.79 3.09 4.27
CA VAL A 73 1.79 3.69 2.93
C VAL A 73 3.21 3.63 2.40
N ILE A 74 3.36 3.21 1.14
CA ILE A 74 4.67 3.12 0.47
C ILE A 74 4.71 4.20 -0.61
N ASP A 75 5.64 5.14 -0.47
CA ASP A 75 5.92 6.15 -1.48
C ASP A 75 6.71 5.50 -2.63
N GLN A 76 6.03 5.35 -3.76
CA GLN A 76 6.61 4.73 -4.95
C GLN A 76 7.74 5.58 -5.56
N ARG A 77 7.81 6.89 -5.27
CA ARG A 77 8.88 7.75 -5.79
C ARG A 77 10.23 7.45 -5.14
N ASN A 78 10.22 7.11 -3.85
CA ASN A 78 11.43 6.81 -3.08
C ASN A 78 11.72 5.29 -3.04
N CYS A 79 10.74 4.46 -3.37
CA CYS A 79 10.86 3.01 -3.31
C CYS A 79 11.80 2.47 -4.41
N GLN A 80 12.93 1.88 -4.01
CA GLN A 80 13.86 1.21 -4.92
C GLN A 80 13.48 -0.26 -5.22
N ARG A 81 12.22 -0.65 -4.97
CA ARG A 81 11.68 -1.97 -5.34
C ARG A 81 12.44 -3.18 -4.79
N CYS A 82 13.11 -3.03 -3.65
CA CYS A 82 13.92 -4.09 -3.05
C CYS A 82 13.11 -5.23 -2.41
N GLY A 83 11.80 -5.07 -2.20
CA GLY A 83 10.91 -6.11 -1.67
C GLY A 83 11.08 -6.47 -0.18
N VAL A 84 12.06 -5.91 0.53
CA VAL A 84 12.32 -6.20 1.95
C VAL A 84 11.10 -5.93 2.84
N CYS A 85 10.35 -4.87 2.55
CA CYS A 85 9.15 -4.53 3.32
C CYS A 85 8.06 -5.62 3.20
N ALA A 86 7.89 -6.21 2.02
CA ALA A 86 6.93 -7.30 1.78
C ALA A 86 7.37 -8.58 2.48
N GLN A 87 8.65 -8.94 2.39
CA GLN A 87 9.21 -10.13 3.02
C GLN A 87 9.13 -10.09 4.55
N ARG A 88 9.34 -8.91 5.15
CA ARG A 88 9.33 -8.73 6.62
C ARG A 88 7.94 -8.45 7.20
N CYS A 89 6.90 -8.33 6.37
CA CYS A 89 5.55 -8.06 6.84
C CYS A 89 4.95 -9.31 7.51
N PRO A 90 4.67 -9.29 8.84
CA PRO A 90 4.19 -10.48 9.55
C PRO A 90 2.77 -10.90 9.14
N THR A 91 2.00 -9.99 8.56
CA THR A 91 0.64 -10.23 8.07
C THR A 91 0.57 -10.42 6.56
N GLN A 92 1.70 -10.28 5.84
CA GLN A 92 1.75 -10.31 4.37
C GLN A 92 0.74 -9.35 3.70
N ALA A 93 0.52 -8.20 4.34
CA ALA A 93 -0.39 -7.14 3.87
C ALA A 93 0.19 -6.34 2.69
N ILE A 94 1.50 -6.45 2.46
CA ILE A 94 2.20 -5.80 1.35
C ILE A 94 2.33 -6.81 0.22
N ARG A 95 1.92 -6.42 -0.99
CA ARG A 95 1.98 -7.25 -2.20
C ARG A 95 2.74 -6.54 -3.31
N GLU A 96 3.31 -7.36 -4.17
CA GLU A 96 3.89 -6.98 -5.43
C GLU A 96 2.78 -6.83 -6.48
N THR A 97 2.84 -5.77 -7.26
CA THR A 97 1.93 -5.48 -8.37
C THR A 97 2.75 -4.90 -9.51
N GLU A 98 2.57 -5.43 -10.72
CA GLU A 98 3.16 -4.92 -11.96
C GLU A 98 2.06 -4.16 -12.70
N TYR A 99 2.29 -2.87 -12.99
CA TYR A 99 1.33 -2.06 -13.73
C TYR A 99 2.01 -1.00 -14.59
#